data_AF-A0A9X1WR63-F1
#
_entry.id   AF-A0A9X1WR63-F1
#
_cell.length_a   1.000
_cell.length_b   1.000
_cell.length_c   1.000
_cell.angle_alpha   90.00
_cell.angle_beta   90.00
_cell.angle_gamma   90.00
#
_symmetry.space_group_name_H-M   'P 1'
#
loop_
_entity.id
_entity.type
_entity.pdbx_description
1 polymer ?
#
loop_
_entity_poly.entity_id
_entity_poly.type
_entity_poly.pdbx_seq_one_letter_code
_entity_poly.pdbx_strand_id
1 'polypeptide(L)'
;MIGFDNITLLREDGKKDSYIYMSCSMNVRTRMSVEITVYDSEGNEIKEEETKNNLSRWIIEGLDNEDVASILRYFRKPNWMNLYKIYEVIRDDLNGEAALISKNYIPRKDIKRFTQSAQSKELLGDEARHASLKYKPPEIPMNIDEARQLIKQLFEHWVISKK
;
A
#
# COMPACT_ATOMS: atom_id res chain seq x y z
N MET A 1 30.07 -22.16 -1.62
CA MET A 1 29.71 -20.73 -1.71
C MET A 1 28.88 -20.42 -0.48
N ILE A 2 29.41 -19.65 0.47
CA ILE A 2 28.77 -19.41 1.77
C ILE A 2 27.97 -18.10 1.63
N GLY A 3 26.64 -18.19 1.75
CA GLY A 3 25.74 -17.03 1.81
C GLY A 3 25.40 -16.70 3.27
N PHE A 4 25.49 -15.43 3.64
CA PHE A 4 25.09 -14.94 4.95
C PHE A 4 23.61 -14.48 4.88
N ASP A 5 22.68 -15.25 5.45
CA ASP A 5 21.23 -15.06 5.33
C ASP A 5 20.53 -14.43 6.55
N ASN A 6 21.29 -13.91 7.53
CA ASN A 6 20.75 -13.03 8.56
C ASN A 6 21.86 -12.25 9.26
N ILE A 7 21.53 -11.04 9.70
CA ILE A 7 22.31 -10.34 10.73
C ILE A 7 21.44 -10.33 11.99
N THR A 8 21.91 -11.05 13.00
CA THR A 8 21.29 -11.05 14.33
C THR A 8 22.20 -10.30 15.29
N LEU A 9 21.73 -9.17 15.81
CA LEU A 9 22.39 -8.48 16.91
C LEU A 9 21.85 -9.04 18.22
N LEU A 10 22.72 -9.70 18.98
CA LEU A 10 22.45 -10.12 20.35
C LEU A 10 22.80 -8.97 21.28
N ARG A 11 21.80 -8.45 22.00
CA ARG A 11 22.00 -7.43 23.02
C ARG A 11 22.31 -8.09 24.36
N GLU A 12 23.02 -7.39 25.24
CA GLU A 12 23.43 -7.90 26.56
C GLU A 12 22.25 -8.26 27.48
N ASP A 13 21.05 -7.76 27.20
CA ASP A 13 19.80 -8.05 27.92
C ASP A 13 19.12 -9.37 27.47
N GLY A 14 19.72 -10.09 26.53
CA GLY A 14 19.19 -11.34 25.96
C GLY A 14 18.16 -11.13 24.85
N LYS A 15 17.82 -9.88 24.48
CA LYS A 15 16.97 -9.59 23.32
C LYS A 15 17.77 -9.70 22.02
N LYS A 16 17.06 -10.01 20.93
CA LYS A 16 17.65 -10.23 19.61
C LYS A 16 16.96 -9.35 18.58
N ASP A 17 17.73 -8.52 17.89
CA ASP A 17 17.27 -7.88 16.67
C ASP A 17 17.63 -8.78 15.49
N SER A 18 16.65 -9.16 14.68
CA SER A 18 16.88 -10.00 13.50
C SER A 18 16.33 -9.32 12.25
N TYR A 19 17.22 -9.09 11.28
CA TYR A 19 16.87 -8.56 9.97
C TYR A 19 16.81 -9.72 9.00
N ILE A 20 15.60 -10.04 8.50
CA ILE A 20 15.37 -11.20 7.64
C ILE A 20 14.93 -10.73 6.26
N TYR A 21 15.67 -11.14 5.23
CA TYR A 21 15.25 -11.04 3.84
C TYR A 21 14.74 -12.42 3.44
N MET A 22 13.43 -12.58 3.18
CA MET A 22 12.83 -13.91 3.05
C MET A 22 12.17 -14.13 1.69
N SER A 23 12.68 -15.13 0.97
CA SER A 23 12.03 -15.77 -0.19
C SER A 23 11.89 -17.29 0.06
N CYS A 24 11.08 -17.70 1.04
CA CYS A 24 10.52 -19.06 1.13
C CYS A 24 9.47 -19.15 2.26
N SER A 25 8.50 -20.05 2.12
CA SER A 25 7.41 -20.27 3.06
C SER A 25 7.90 -20.98 4.33
N MET A 26 7.70 -20.36 5.49
CA MET A 26 7.89 -20.97 6.81
C MET A 26 6.55 -21.25 7.48
N ASN A 27 6.38 -22.45 8.04
CA ASN A 27 5.31 -22.74 9.00
C ASN A 27 5.82 -22.47 10.42
N VAL A 28 5.46 -21.32 10.99
CA VAL A 28 5.73 -20.99 12.40
C VAL A 28 4.41 -20.97 13.15
N ARG A 29 4.28 -21.78 14.21
CA ARG A 29 3.22 -21.62 15.21
C ARG A 29 3.84 -20.96 16.43
N THR A 30 3.74 -19.64 16.52
CA THR A 30 4.08 -18.85 17.70
C THR A 30 2.88 -18.03 18.15
N ARG A 31 2.76 -17.75 19.44
CA ARG A 31 1.82 -16.76 19.97
C ARG A 31 2.58 -15.43 20.01
N MET A 32 2.59 -14.72 18.89
CA MET A 32 3.31 -13.45 18.75
C MET A 32 2.51 -12.37 19.49
N SER A 33 3.08 -11.80 20.56
CA SER A 33 2.68 -10.46 21.02
C SER A 33 3.61 -9.46 20.35
N VAL A 34 3.10 -8.71 19.38
CA VAL A 34 3.87 -7.64 18.74
C VAL A 34 3.65 -6.38 19.55
N GLU A 35 4.74 -5.77 20.00
CA GLU A 35 4.75 -4.39 20.45
C GLU A 35 5.40 -3.58 19.32
N ILE A 36 4.59 -2.78 18.60
CA ILE A 36 5.07 -1.94 17.49
C ILE A 36 5.41 -0.57 18.06
N THR A 37 6.69 -0.25 18.11
CA THR A 37 7.17 1.11 18.40
C THR A 37 7.49 1.83 17.10
N VAL A 38 6.80 2.93 16.82
CA VAL A 38 7.02 3.75 15.62
C VAL A 38 7.88 4.95 15.99
N TYR A 39 8.84 5.30 15.15
CA TYR A 39 9.68 6.49 15.31
C TYR A 39 9.44 7.46 14.15
N ASP A 40 9.51 8.77 14.42
CA ASP A 40 9.48 9.81 13.38
C ASP A 40 10.83 9.94 12.65
N SER A 41 10.91 10.85 11.67
CA SER A 41 12.15 11.12 10.93
C SER A 41 13.27 11.74 11.78
N GLU A 42 12.96 12.19 12.98
CA GLU A 42 13.88 12.80 13.94
C GLU A 42 14.29 11.81 15.05
N GLY A 43 13.76 10.58 15.02
CA GLY A 43 14.06 9.51 15.97
C GLY A 43 13.23 9.56 17.24
N ASN A 44 12.20 10.38 17.32
CA ASN A 44 11.28 10.41 18.46
C ASN A 44 10.28 9.27 18.37
N GLU A 45 10.07 8.58 19.49
CA GLU A 45 9.04 7.56 19.62
C GLU A 45 7.65 8.21 19.51
N ILE A 46 6.89 7.79 18.51
CA ILE A 46 5.50 8.21 18.34
C ILE A 46 4.65 7.38 19.29
N LYS A 47 4.21 8.00 20.39
CA LYS A 47 3.43 7.35 21.44
C LYS A 47 2.07 6.89 20.91
N GLU A 48 1.62 5.73 21.41
CA GLU A 48 0.41 4.99 21.02
C GLU A 48 -0.88 5.84 21.05
N GLU A 49 -0.93 6.92 21.84
CA GLU A 49 -2.09 7.83 21.92
C GLU A 49 -2.16 8.86 20.77
N GLU A 50 -1.03 9.33 20.25
CA GLU A 50 -0.98 10.13 19.02
C GLU A 50 -1.12 9.24 17.77
N THR A 51 -0.85 7.95 17.96
CA THR A 51 -0.99 6.86 17.00
C THR A 51 -2.14 5.91 17.37
N LYS A 52 -3.39 6.39 17.41
CA LYS A 52 -4.56 5.56 16.99
C LYS A 52 -4.46 5.21 15.49
N ASN A 53 -3.26 4.84 15.03
CA ASN A 53 -2.76 5.15 13.71
C ASN A 53 -3.11 4.02 12.76
N ASN A 54 -3.78 4.39 11.67
CA ASN A 54 -4.04 3.53 10.53
C ASN A 54 -2.77 2.75 10.12
N LEU A 55 -1.57 3.32 10.27
CA LEU A 55 -0.29 2.67 9.96
C LEU A 55 -0.04 1.35 10.70
N SER A 56 -0.17 1.31 12.03
CA SER A 56 0.04 0.07 12.81
C SER A 56 -0.96 -1.00 12.39
N ARG A 57 -2.21 -0.58 12.12
CA ARG A 57 -3.24 -1.47 11.58
C ARG A 57 -2.87 -2.00 10.20
N TRP A 58 -2.38 -1.16 9.28
CA TRP A 58 -1.99 -1.63 7.94
C TRP A 58 -0.84 -2.64 7.99
N ILE A 59 0.13 -2.42 8.88
CA ILE A 59 1.25 -3.34 9.07
C ILE A 59 0.74 -4.67 9.59
N ILE A 60 -0.09 -4.67 10.63
CA ILE A 60 -0.68 -5.88 11.21
C ILE A 60 -1.50 -6.64 10.16
N GLU A 61 -2.41 -5.96 9.45
CA GLU A 61 -3.20 -6.58 8.38
C GLU A 61 -2.31 -7.12 7.25
N GLY A 62 -1.22 -6.42 6.92
CA GLY A 62 -0.26 -6.85 5.91
C GLY A 62 0.57 -8.08 6.29
N LEU A 63 0.63 -8.45 7.57
CA LEU A 63 1.33 -9.68 7.99
C LEU A 63 0.54 -10.93 7.59
N ASP A 64 -0.79 -10.85 7.59
CA ASP A 64 -1.69 -11.98 7.34
C ASP A 64 -2.42 -11.88 5.97
N ASN A 65 -2.31 -10.75 5.27
CA ASN A 65 -2.99 -10.49 4.01
C ASN A 65 -2.01 -10.04 2.89
N GLU A 66 -1.81 -10.90 1.89
CA GLU A 66 -0.87 -10.66 0.78
C GLU A 66 -1.27 -9.48 -0.12
N ASP A 67 -2.56 -9.18 -0.23
CA ASP A 67 -3.04 -8.01 -0.99
C ASP A 67 -2.68 -6.71 -0.27
N VAL A 68 -2.86 -6.67 1.05
CA VAL A 68 -2.42 -5.55 1.88
C VAL A 68 -0.89 -5.39 1.79
N ALA A 69 -0.14 -6.48 1.92
CA ALA A 69 1.32 -6.47 1.78
C ALA A 69 1.76 -5.94 0.40
N SER A 70 1.10 -6.38 -0.68
CA SER A 70 1.35 -5.91 -2.04
C SER A 70 1.10 -4.42 -2.20
N ILE A 71 0.00 -3.92 -1.65
CA ILE A 71 -0.34 -2.49 -1.69
C ILE A 71 0.72 -1.66 -0.95
N LEU A 72 1.16 -2.09 0.23
CA LEU A 72 2.24 -1.41 0.97
C LEU A 72 3.55 -1.35 0.16
N ARG A 73 3.89 -2.42 -0.57
CA ARG A 73 5.05 -2.43 -1.47
C ARG A 73 4.89 -1.44 -2.63
N TYR A 74 3.68 -1.28 -3.17
CA TYR A 74 3.39 -0.30 -4.23
C TYR A 74 3.47 1.15 -3.73
N PHE A 75 3.04 1.42 -2.49
CA PHE A 75 3.18 2.74 -1.88
C PHE A 75 4.63 3.20 -1.69
N ARG A 76 5.60 2.28 -1.61
CA ARG A 76 7.04 2.61 -1.53
C ARG A 76 7.54 3.40 -2.75
N LYS A 77 6.91 3.23 -3.92
CA LYS A 77 7.22 3.95 -5.16
C LYS A 77 5.91 4.37 -5.83
N PRO A 78 5.26 5.45 -5.39
CA PRO A 78 3.90 5.81 -5.80
C PRO A 78 3.88 6.49 -7.18
N ASN A 79 4.36 5.80 -8.22
CA ASN A 79 4.18 6.22 -9.61
C ASN A 79 2.79 5.82 -10.13
N TRP A 80 2.42 6.33 -11.30
CA TRP A 80 1.11 6.08 -11.90
C TRP A 80 0.78 4.59 -12.03
N MET A 81 1.75 3.79 -12.46
CA MET A 81 1.58 2.35 -12.59
C MET A 81 1.31 1.66 -11.25
N ASN A 82 2.05 2.00 -10.20
CA ASN A 82 1.86 1.40 -8.87
C ASN A 82 0.57 1.88 -8.20
N LEU A 83 0.21 3.16 -8.34
CA LEU A 83 -1.08 3.67 -7.87
C LEU A 83 -2.25 2.97 -8.57
N TYR A 84 -2.12 2.70 -9.87
CA TYR A 84 -3.12 1.95 -10.60
C TYR A 84 -3.21 0.50 -10.13
N LYS A 85 -2.07 -0.17 -9.88
CA LYS A 85 -2.07 -1.54 -9.32
C LYS A 85 -2.80 -1.61 -7.98
N ILE A 86 -2.61 -0.63 -7.10
CA ILE A 86 -3.34 -0.56 -5.83
C ILE A 86 -4.85 -0.48 -6.07
N TYR A 87 -5.28 0.39 -6.99
CA TYR A 87 -6.69 0.47 -7.40
C TYR A 87 -7.22 -0.87 -7.90
N GLU A 88 -6.46 -1.61 -8.72
CA GLU A 88 -6.88 -2.92 -9.23
C GLU A 88 -7.02 -3.97 -8.15
N VAL A 89 -6.05 -4.07 -7.24
CA VAL A 89 -6.12 -5.01 -6.11
C VAL A 89 -7.40 -4.78 -5.31
N ILE A 90 -7.68 -3.52 -4.93
CA ILE A 90 -8.87 -3.17 -4.14
C ILE A 90 -10.16 -3.41 -4.96
N ARG A 91 -10.17 -3.03 -6.23
CA ARG A 91 -11.32 -3.24 -7.13
C ARG A 91 -11.65 -4.73 -7.25
N ASP A 92 -10.64 -5.56 -7.49
CA ASP A 92 -10.84 -6.98 -7.78
C ASP A 92 -11.23 -7.75 -6.52
N ASP A 93 -10.66 -7.39 -5.36
CA ASP A 93 -11.09 -7.90 -4.05
C ASP A 93 -12.57 -7.58 -3.75
N LEU A 94 -13.05 -6.41 -4.17
CA LEU A 94 -14.45 -6.01 -4.05
C LEU A 94 -15.36 -6.58 -5.15
N ASN A 95 -14.88 -7.49 -5.99
CA ASN A 95 -15.61 -8.07 -7.13
C ASN A 95 -15.96 -7.07 -8.25
N GLY A 96 -15.09 -6.09 -8.49
CA GLY A 96 -15.13 -5.22 -9.66
C GLY A 96 -15.56 -3.78 -9.36
N GLU A 97 -15.52 -2.94 -10.41
CA GLU A 97 -15.75 -1.49 -10.30
C GLU A 97 -17.16 -1.14 -9.82
N ALA A 98 -18.18 -1.89 -10.24
CA ALA A 98 -19.57 -1.65 -9.83
C ALA A 98 -19.76 -1.81 -8.31
N ALA A 99 -19.14 -2.83 -7.73
CA ALA A 99 -19.18 -3.08 -6.29
C ALA A 99 -18.29 -2.11 -5.51
N LEU A 100 -17.14 -1.72 -6.05
CA LEU A 100 -16.31 -0.66 -5.47
C LEU A 100 -17.07 0.69 -5.41
N ILE A 101 -17.77 1.06 -6.47
CA ILE A 101 -18.60 2.28 -6.50
C ILE A 101 -19.75 2.18 -5.49
N SER A 102 -20.37 1.01 -5.31
CA SER A 102 -21.47 0.85 -4.36
C SER A 102 -21.04 0.95 -2.89
N LYS A 103 -19.76 0.68 -2.58
CA LYS A 103 -19.20 0.93 -1.24
C LYS A 103 -19.12 2.42 -0.88
N ASN A 104 -19.10 3.31 -1.87
CA ASN A 104 -19.03 4.76 -1.70
C ASN A 104 -17.83 5.24 -0.85
N TYR A 105 -16.68 4.55 -0.95
CA TYR A 105 -15.44 4.95 -0.27
C TYR A 105 -14.86 6.25 -0.83
N ILE A 106 -14.94 6.42 -2.15
CA ILE A 106 -14.56 7.65 -2.85
C ILE A 106 -15.58 7.94 -3.96
N PRO A 107 -15.79 9.21 -4.35
CA PRO A 107 -16.76 9.55 -5.38
C PRO A 107 -16.42 8.90 -6.73
N ARG A 108 -17.44 8.38 -7.43
CA ARG A 108 -17.29 7.78 -8.78
C ARG A 108 -16.56 8.69 -9.77
N LYS A 109 -16.82 10.00 -9.71
CA LYS A 109 -16.17 10.99 -10.57
C LYS A 109 -14.64 11.01 -10.38
N ASP A 110 -14.16 10.78 -9.16
CA ASP A 110 -12.74 10.84 -8.83
C ASP A 110 -12.04 9.55 -9.24
N ILE A 111 -12.69 8.39 -9.10
CA ILE A 111 -12.22 7.12 -9.69
C ILE A 111 -12.08 7.25 -11.20
N LYS A 112 -13.09 7.81 -11.86
CA LYS A 112 -13.07 8.03 -13.31
C LYS A 112 -11.95 9.01 -13.71
N ARG A 113 -11.81 10.13 -12.99
CA ARG A 113 -10.75 11.12 -13.22
C ARG A 113 -9.36 10.49 -13.08
N PHE A 114 -9.14 9.74 -12.01
CA PHE A 114 -7.90 9.00 -11.76
C PHE A 114 -7.58 8.01 -12.88
N THR A 115 -8.52 7.11 -13.21
CA THR A 115 -8.28 6.07 -14.22
C THR A 115 -8.03 6.66 -15.60
N GLN A 116 -8.76 7.71 -15.99
CA GLN A 116 -8.53 8.41 -17.26
C GLN A 116 -7.18 9.14 -17.30
N SER A 117 -6.78 9.80 -16.22
CA SER A 117 -5.44 10.42 -16.14
C SER A 117 -4.33 9.38 -16.23
N ALA A 118 -4.41 8.32 -15.44
CA ALA A 118 -3.37 7.27 -15.39
C ALA A 118 -3.20 6.48 -16.70
N GLN A 119 -4.26 6.41 -17.53
CA GLN A 119 -4.25 5.68 -18.80
C GLN A 119 -3.93 6.58 -20.01
N SER A 120 -3.91 7.90 -19.85
CA SER A 120 -3.71 8.83 -20.96
C SER A 120 -2.23 8.96 -21.33
N LYS A 121 -1.84 8.33 -22.45
CA LYS A 121 -0.50 8.51 -23.04
C LYS A 121 -0.23 9.94 -23.47
N GLU A 122 -1.25 10.65 -23.93
CA GLU A 122 -1.13 12.07 -24.30
C GLU A 122 -0.70 12.93 -23.11
N LEU A 123 -1.17 12.59 -21.90
CA LEU A 123 -0.82 13.31 -20.67
C LEU A 123 0.51 12.84 -20.05
N LEU A 124 0.73 11.53 -19.99
CA LEU A 124 1.80 10.95 -19.15
C LEU A 124 2.96 10.36 -19.95
N GLY A 125 2.87 10.29 -21.27
CA GLY A 125 3.89 9.66 -22.10
C GLY A 125 4.14 8.21 -21.69
N ASP A 126 5.39 7.90 -21.36
CA ASP A 126 5.82 6.55 -20.96
C ASP A 126 5.37 6.14 -19.55
N GLU A 127 4.94 7.10 -18.72
CA GLU A 127 4.37 6.80 -17.39
C GLU A 127 2.89 6.39 -17.46
N ALA A 128 2.25 6.50 -18.63
CA ALA A 128 0.88 6.04 -18.82
C ALA A 128 0.80 4.52 -18.69
N ARG A 129 -0.27 4.02 -18.07
CA ARG A 129 -0.53 2.57 -17.96
C ARG A 129 -0.58 1.88 -19.32
N HIS A 130 -1.09 2.58 -20.34
CA HIS A 130 -1.25 2.04 -21.67
C HIS A 130 -0.47 2.86 -22.69
N ALA A 131 0.21 2.17 -23.59
CA ALA A 131 0.85 2.79 -24.75
C ALA A 131 -0.15 3.27 -25.83
N SER A 132 -1.45 3.02 -25.64
CA SER A 132 -2.52 3.30 -26.60
C SER A 132 -3.01 4.75 -26.49
N LEU A 133 -3.21 5.39 -27.65
CA LEU A 133 -3.86 6.71 -27.76
C LEU A 133 -5.40 6.66 -27.64
N LYS A 134 -5.97 5.50 -27.35
CA LYS A 134 -7.43 5.32 -27.15
C LYS A 134 -7.96 6.14 -25.97
N TYR A 135 -7.15 6.30 -24.93
CA TYR A 135 -7.55 6.95 -23.69
C TYR A 135 -7.24 8.45 -23.78
N LYS A 136 -8.28 9.25 -23.97
CA LYS A 136 -8.16 10.71 -23.95
C LYS A 136 -8.01 11.22 -22.52
N PRO A 137 -7.22 12.29 -22.30
CA PRO A 137 -7.14 12.93 -21.00
C PRO A 137 -8.51 13.47 -20.57
N PRO A 138 -8.83 13.48 -19.26
CA PRO A 138 -10.01 14.17 -18.76
C PRO A 138 -9.84 15.69 -18.89
N GLU A 139 -10.95 16.44 -18.85
CA GLU A 139 -10.94 17.92 -18.91
C GLU A 139 -10.05 18.55 -17.82
N ILE A 140 -10.05 17.94 -16.63
CA ILE A 140 -9.20 18.33 -15.50
C ILE A 140 -8.35 17.11 -15.13
N PRO A 141 -7.12 17.00 -15.66
CA PRO A 141 -6.19 15.94 -15.28
C PRO A 141 -5.91 15.93 -13.78
N MET A 142 -5.79 14.72 -13.22
CA MET A 142 -5.27 14.52 -11.87
C MET A 142 -3.75 14.56 -11.92
N ASN A 143 -3.11 15.28 -11.00
CA ASN A 143 -1.66 15.19 -10.81
C ASN A 143 -1.30 13.99 -9.90
N ILE A 144 -0.01 13.66 -9.81
CA ILE A 144 0.44 12.46 -9.08
C ILE A 144 0.19 12.55 -7.57
N ASP A 145 0.24 13.74 -6.97
CA ASP A 145 -0.02 13.94 -5.54
C ASP A 145 -1.51 13.79 -5.21
N GLU A 146 -2.40 14.36 -6.04
CA GLU A 146 -3.84 14.14 -5.95
C GLU A 146 -4.18 12.65 -6.09
N ALA A 147 -3.56 11.97 -7.06
CA ALA A 147 -3.75 10.54 -7.28
C ALA A 147 -3.28 9.72 -6.07
N ARG A 148 -2.12 10.07 -5.50
CA ARG A 148 -1.59 9.42 -4.29
C ARG A 148 -2.54 9.60 -3.10
N GLN A 149 -3.09 10.80 -2.90
CA GLN A 149 -4.04 11.07 -1.82
C GLN A 149 -5.34 10.28 -2.01
N LEU A 150 -5.90 10.28 -3.23
CA LEU A 150 -7.12 9.53 -3.55
C LEU A 150 -6.94 8.02 -3.29
N ILE A 151 -5.84 7.45 -3.76
CA ILE A 151 -5.56 6.01 -3.61
C ILE A 151 -5.26 5.64 -2.15
N LYS A 152 -4.60 6.53 -1.39
CA LYS A 152 -4.43 6.36 0.05
C LYS A 152 -5.79 6.33 0.78
N GLN A 153 -6.70 7.25 0.46
CA GLN A 153 -8.04 7.27 1.05
C GLN A 153 -8.84 6.00 0.71
N LEU A 154 -8.79 5.56 -0.55
CA LEU A 154 -9.41 4.32 -0.98
C LEU A 154 -8.88 3.11 -0.18
N PHE A 155 -7.56 3.02 -0.04
CA PHE A 155 -6.90 1.97 0.74
C PHE A 155 -7.31 2.01 2.21
N GLU A 156 -7.36 3.19 2.83
CA GLU A 156 -7.80 3.38 4.22
C GLU A 156 -9.21 2.84 4.46
N HIS A 157 -10.15 3.20 3.59
CA HIS A 157 -11.51 2.70 3.71
C HIS A 157 -11.60 1.18 3.51
N TRP A 158 -10.85 0.65 2.54
CA TRP A 158 -10.85 -0.78 2.24
C TRP A 158 -10.22 -1.61 3.37
N VAL A 159 -9.04 -1.24 3.86
CA VAL A 159 -8.33 -1.99 4.92
C VAL A 159 -9.07 -1.92 6.25
N ILE A 160 -9.78 -0.82 6.53
CA ILE A 160 -10.65 -0.73 7.71
C ILE A 160 -11.86 -1.66 7.60
N SER A 161 -12.33 -1.91 6.38
CA SER A 161 -13.49 -2.78 6.11
C SER A 161 -13.17 -4.28 6.19
N LYS A 162 -11.89 -4.65 6.07
CA LYS A 162 -11.41 -6.01 6.34
C LYS A 162 -11.59 -6.31 7.84
N LYS A 163 -12.27 -7.42 8.12
CA LYS A 163 -12.57 -7.94 9.47
C LYS A 163 -11.93 -9.30 9.63
#